data_AF-A0A2J8QE99-F1
#
_entry.id   AF-A0A2J8QE99-F1
#
_cell.length_a   1.000
_cell.length_b   1.000
_cell.length_c   1.000
_cell.angle_alpha   90.00
_cell.angle_beta   90.00
_cell.angle_gamma   90.00
#
_symmetry.space_group_name_H-M   'P 1'
#
loop_
_entity.id
_entity.type
_entity.pdbx_description
1 polymer ?
#
loop_
_entity_poly.entity_id
_entity_poly.type
_entity_poly.pdbx_seq_one_letter_code
_entity_poly.pdbx_strand_id
1 'polypeptide(L)'
;MDCFQNSVHKNHRYKMHTSTGGGFCDCGDTEAWKTGPFCVNHEPGRAGTIKENSRCPLNEEVIVQARKIFPSVIKYVVEMTIWEEEKELPPELQIREKNERYYCVLFNDEHHSYDHVIYSLQRALDCELAEAQLHTTAIDKE
;
A
#
# COMPACT_ATOMS: atom_id res chain seq x y z
N MET A 1 -13.25 21.85 -15.16
CA MET A 1 -14.35 22.85 -15.09
C MET A 1 -15.14 22.93 -16.39
N ASP A 2 -14.47 22.95 -17.54
CA ASP A 2 -15.11 23.17 -18.86
C ASP A 2 -16.22 22.18 -19.20
N CYS A 3 -16.15 20.93 -18.72
CA CYS A 3 -17.20 19.95 -18.95
C CYS A 3 -18.53 20.35 -18.31
N PHE A 4 -18.52 20.87 -17.08
CA PHE A 4 -19.73 21.32 -16.42
C PHE A 4 -20.35 22.52 -17.16
N GLN A 5 -19.52 23.49 -17.56
CA GLN A 5 -19.95 24.69 -18.29
C GLN A 5 -20.48 24.39 -19.70
N ASN A 6 -20.12 23.23 -20.24
CA ASN A 6 -20.63 22.71 -21.51
C ASN A 6 -21.66 21.59 -21.32
N SER A 7 -22.20 21.40 -20.12
CA SER A 7 -23.27 20.43 -19.85
C SER A 7 -24.64 21.11 -19.74
N VAL A 8 -25.69 20.29 -19.74
CA VAL A 8 -27.06 20.75 -19.44
C VAL A 8 -27.21 21.25 -18.00
N HIS A 9 -26.33 20.81 -17.10
CA HIS A 9 -26.43 21.03 -15.64
C HIS A 9 -26.00 22.42 -15.20
N LYS A 10 -25.31 23.19 -16.05
CA LYS A 10 -24.93 24.58 -15.74
C LYS A 10 -26.13 25.49 -15.47
N ASN A 11 -27.29 25.14 -16.03
CA ASN A 11 -28.54 25.89 -15.90
C ASN A 11 -29.41 25.39 -14.72
N HIS A 12 -28.98 24.34 -14.02
CA HIS A 12 -29.65 23.87 -12.81
C HIS A 12 -29.15 24.63 -11.58
N ARG A 13 -29.83 24.46 -10.44
CA ARG A 13 -29.32 24.97 -9.16
C ARG A 13 -28.17 24.08 -8.70
N TYR A 14 -26.96 24.63 -8.63
CA TYR A 14 -25.77 23.91 -8.23
C TYR A 14 -24.96 24.66 -7.16
N LYS A 15 -24.08 23.91 -6.47
CA LYS A 15 -23.02 24.44 -5.61
C LYS A 15 -21.75 23.68 -5.94
N MET A 16 -20.66 24.38 -6.23
CA MET A 16 -19.38 23.78 -6.57
C MET A 16 -18.36 23.99 -5.45
N HIS A 17 -17.61 22.93 -5.15
CA HIS A 17 -16.49 22.93 -4.23
C HIS A 17 -15.26 22.46 -4.99
N THR A 18 -14.22 23.30 -5.06
CA THR A 18 -12.96 22.97 -5.73
C THR A 18 -11.90 22.60 -4.70
N SER A 19 -11.41 21.36 -4.76
CA SER A 19 -10.24 20.90 -4.01
C SER A 19 -8.96 21.18 -4.81
N THR A 20 -7.85 21.39 -4.09
CA THR A 20 -6.54 21.71 -4.70
C THR A 20 -5.92 20.56 -5.50
N GLY A 21 -6.39 19.33 -5.30
CA GLY A 21 -5.78 18.11 -5.85
C GLY A 21 -6.08 17.80 -7.33
N GLY A 22 -6.82 18.64 -8.05
CA GLY A 22 -7.31 18.31 -9.39
C GLY A 22 -8.38 17.21 -9.36
N GLY A 23 -9.18 17.10 -10.43
CA GLY A 23 -10.26 16.12 -10.55
C GLY A 23 -10.51 15.74 -12.00
N PHE A 24 -11.03 14.54 -12.21
CA PHE A 24 -11.40 14.03 -13.53
C PHE A 24 -12.87 14.39 -13.88
N CYS A 25 -13.28 14.33 -15.16
CA CYS A 25 -14.69 14.54 -15.51
C CYS A 25 -15.47 13.22 -15.40
N ASP A 26 -16.62 13.25 -14.74
CA ASP A 26 -17.60 12.14 -14.73
C ASP A 26 -18.48 12.12 -16.00
N CYS A 27 -17.92 12.56 -17.13
CA CYS A 27 -18.62 12.65 -18.40
C CYS A 27 -18.90 11.25 -18.93
N GLY A 28 -20.17 10.86 -19.03
CA GLY A 28 -20.60 9.53 -19.44
C GLY A 28 -20.80 8.54 -18.30
N ASP A 29 -20.52 8.93 -17.06
CA ASP A 29 -20.84 8.15 -15.88
C ASP A 29 -22.32 8.34 -15.51
N THR A 30 -23.12 7.30 -15.69
CA THR A 30 -24.56 7.30 -15.36
C THR A 30 -24.84 7.15 -13.86
N GLU A 31 -23.85 6.76 -13.06
CA GLU A 31 -23.97 6.71 -11.61
C GLU A 31 -23.74 8.09 -10.99
N ALA A 32 -22.91 8.92 -11.63
CA ALA A 32 -22.68 10.31 -11.23
C ALA A 32 -23.85 11.26 -11.58
N TRP A 33 -24.62 10.99 -12.65
CA TRP A 33 -25.67 11.89 -13.15
C TRP A 33 -27.03 11.20 -13.34
N LYS A 34 -28.09 11.79 -12.77
CA LYS A 34 -29.48 11.30 -12.96
C LYS A 34 -29.95 11.41 -14.42
N THR A 35 -29.55 12.47 -15.12
CA THR A 35 -29.89 12.74 -16.52
C THR A 35 -28.74 13.51 -17.18
N GLY A 36 -28.61 13.44 -18.50
CA GLY A 36 -27.58 14.16 -19.26
C GLY A 36 -26.15 13.88 -18.75
N PRO A 37 -25.66 12.63 -18.80
CA PRO A 37 -24.34 12.27 -18.26
C PRO A 37 -23.18 12.86 -19.08
N PHE A 38 -23.44 13.36 -20.29
CA PHE A 38 -22.42 13.92 -21.18
C PHE A 38 -22.51 15.45 -21.24
N CYS A 39 -21.35 16.10 -21.37
CA CYS A 39 -21.27 17.48 -21.85
C CYS A 39 -21.27 17.51 -23.38
N VAL A 40 -21.50 18.68 -23.97
CA VAL A 40 -21.51 18.93 -25.42
C VAL A 40 -20.26 18.39 -26.12
N ASN A 41 -19.10 18.40 -25.44
CA ASN A 41 -17.82 17.98 -26.01
C ASN A 41 -17.59 16.46 -25.92
N HIS A 42 -18.24 15.78 -24.98
CA HIS A 42 -18.10 14.34 -24.74
C HIS A 42 -19.35 13.55 -25.15
N GLU A 43 -20.29 14.20 -25.86
CA GLU A 43 -21.48 13.55 -26.38
C GLU A 43 -21.10 12.48 -27.42
N PRO A 44 -21.53 11.21 -27.26
CA PRO A 44 -21.21 10.14 -28.19
C PRO A 44 -21.69 10.49 -29.59
N GLY A 45 -20.77 10.57 -30.55
CA GLY A 45 -21.06 10.89 -31.96
C GLY A 45 -20.69 12.29 -32.43
N ARG A 46 -20.26 13.21 -31.54
CA ARG A 46 -19.72 14.53 -31.94
C ARG A 46 -18.21 14.55 -32.13
N ALA A 47 -17.47 13.69 -31.45
CA ALA A 47 -16.10 13.38 -31.84
C ALA A 47 -16.18 12.64 -33.18
N GLY A 48 -15.86 13.35 -34.28
CA GLY A 48 -15.97 12.84 -35.64
C GLY A 48 -15.35 11.45 -35.75
N THR A 49 -16.20 10.46 -36.04
CA THR A 49 -15.86 9.10 -36.51
C THR A 49 -14.42 8.66 -36.26
N ILE A 50 -14.03 8.56 -35.00
CA ILE A 50 -13.04 7.57 -34.62
C ILE A 50 -13.89 6.50 -33.93
N LYS A 51 -14.47 5.62 -34.76
CA LYS A 51 -14.65 4.22 -34.35
C LYS A 51 -13.23 3.68 -34.10
N GLU A 52 -12.57 4.16 -33.05
CA GLU A 52 -11.54 3.39 -32.40
C GLU A 52 -12.35 2.24 -31.85
N ASN A 53 -12.36 1.15 -32.61
CA ASN A 53 -12.51 -0.17 -32.04
C ASN A 53 -11.78 -0.08 -30.71
N SER A 54 -12.53 -0.13 -29.61
CA SER A 54 -12.02 -0.15 -28.24
C SER A 54 -11.29 -1.47 -28.01
N ARG A 55 -10.35 -1.77 -28.91
CA ARG A 55 -9.29 -2.72 -28.72
C ARG A 55 -8.50 -2.11 -27.59
N CYS A 56 -8.56 -2.80 -26.46
CA CYS A 56 -7.63 -2.60 -25.37
C CYS A 56 -6.25 -2.36 -25.99
N PRO A 57 -5.57 -1.22 -25.74
CA PRO A 57 -4.27 -0.92 -26.33
C PRO A 57 -3.16 -1.86 -25.84
N LEU A 58 -3.52 -2.86 -25.03
CA LEU A 58 -2.65 -3.90 -24.53
C LEU A 58 -2.46 -4.95 -25.63
N ASN A 59 -1.20 -5.33 -25.85
CA ASN A 59 -0.88 -6.45 -26.72
C ASN A 59 -1.47 -7.76 -26.15
N GLU A 60 -1.66 -8.75 -27.02
CA GLU A 60 -2.23 -10.05 -26.62
C GLU A 60 -1.41 -10.75 -25.54
N GLU A 61 -0.09 -10.58 -25.54
CA GLU A 61 0.79 -11.13 -24.52
C GLU A 61 0.45 -10.59 -23.12
N VAL A 62 0.28 -9.27 -22.98
CA VAL A 62 -0.12 -8.65 -21.71
C VAL A 62 -1.51 -9.10 -21.31
N ILE A 63 -2.45 -9.24 -22.25
CA ILE A 63 -3.80 -9.74 -21.94
C ILE A 63 -3.74 -11.17 -21.40
N VAL A 64 -2.94 -12.05 -22.02
CA VAL A 64 -2.75 -13.43 -21.55
C VAL A 64 -2.12 -13.47 -20.17
N GLN A 65 -1.13 -12.63 -19.89
CA GLN A 65 -0.54 -12.55 -18.55
C GLN A 65 -1.51 -11.97 -17.52
N ALA A 66 -2.25 -10.91 -17.86
CA ALA A 66 -3.26 -10.31 -17.01
C ALA A 66 -4.35 -11.33 -16.62
N ARG A 67 -4.82 -12.14 -17.59
CA ARG A 67 -5.79 -13.22 -17.32
C ARG A 67 -5.28 -14.29 -16.37
N LYS A 68 -3.95 -14.49 -16.27
CA LYS A 68 -3.34 -15.42 -15.31
C LYS A 68 -3.14 -14.78 -13.94
N ILE A 69 -2.72 -13.51 -13.90
CA ILE A 69 -2.33 -12.83 -12.67
C ILE A 69 -3.53 -12.25 -11.92
N PHE A 70 -4.47 -11.62 -12.64
CA PHE A 70 -5.58 -10.91 -12.01
C PHE A 70 -6.46 -11.80 -11.12
N PRO A 71 -6.81 -13.04 -11.50
CA PRO A 71 -7.55 -13.92 -10.60
C PRO A 71 -6.83 -14.15 -9.28
N SER A 72 -5.52 -14.36 -9.31
CA SER A 72 -4.70 -14.56 -8.12
C SER A 72 -4.63 -13.30 -7.25
N VAL A 73 -4.48 -12.13 -7.87
CA VAL A 73 -4.44 -10.85 -7.15
C VAL A 73 -5.80 -10.54 -6.52
N ILE A 74 -6.90 -10.71 -7.25
CA ILE A 74 -8.25 -10.47 -6.72
C ILE A 74 -8.54 -11.43 -5.59
N LYS A 75 -8.22 -12.72 -5.76
CA LYS A 75 -8.37 -13.73 -4.71
C LYS A 75 -7.61 -13.31 -3.44
N TYR A 76 -6.34 -12.92 -3.58
CA TYR A 76 -5.53 -12.41 -2.48
C TYR A 76 -6.18 -11.20 -1.79
N VAL A 77 -6.66 -10.21 -2.56
CA VAL A 77 -7.30 -9.01 -1.98
C VAL A 77 -8.53 -9.42 -1.16
N VAL A 78 -9.38 -10.29 -1.71
CA VAL A 78 -10.57 -10.77 -1.01
C VAL A 78 -10.18 -11.50 0.28
N GLU A 79 -9.26 -12.47 0.19
CA GLU A 79 -8.77 -13.25 1.35
C GLU A 79 -8.20 -12.34 2.44
N MET A 80 -7.39 -11.34 2.08
CA MET A 80 -6.84 -10.39 3.05
C MET A 80 -7.89 -9.44 3.63
N THR A 81 -8.92 -9.06 2.86
CA THR A 81 -9.99 -8.17 3.37
C THR A 81 -10.93 -8.84 4.36
N ILE A 82 -11.04 -10.17 4.33
CA ILE A 82 -11.88 -10.95 5.24
C ILE A 82 -11.06 -11.68 6.32
N TRP A 83 -9.74 -11.45 6.35
CA TRP A 83 -8.84 -12.14 7.25
C TRP A 83 -9.05 -11.69 8.69
N GLU A 84 -9.37 -12.63 9.59
CA GLU A 84 -9.70 -12.35 10.99
C GLU A 84 -8.47 -12.43 11.92
N GLU A 85 -7.38 -13.03 11.47
CA GLU A 85 -6.19 -13.28 12.28
C GLU A 85 -5.17 -12.15 12.09
N GLU A 86 -5.42 -10.98 12.69
CA GLU A 86 -4.63 -9.74 12.53
C GLU A 86 -3.10 -9.89 12.72
N LYS A 87 -2.64 -10.95 13.41
CA LYS A 87 -1.24 -11.18 13.76
C LYS A 87 -0.55 -12.24 12.90
N GLU A 88 -1.29 -13.00 12.11
CA GLU A 88 -0.75 -14.09 11.30
C GLU A 88 -1.11 -13.89 9.83
N LEU A 89 -0.29 -14.42 8.93
CA LEU A 89 -0.60 -14.42 7.50
C LEU A 89 -1.28 -15.75 7.13
N PRO A 90 -2.14 -15.77 6.09
CA PRO A 90 -2.63 -17.01 5.49
C PRO A 90 -1.49 -18.00 5.19
N PRO A 91 -1.70 -19.32 5.34
CA PRO A 91 -0.66 -20.34 5.17
C PRO A 91 0.14 -20.24 3.86
N GLU A 92 -0.50 -19.79 2.78
CA GLU A 92 0.10 -19.60 1.47
C GLU A 92 1.12 -18.44 1.43
N LEU A 93 0.98 -17.49 2.34
CA LEU A 93 1.81 -16.30 2.49
C LEU A 93 2.78 -16.40 3.68
N GLN A 94 2.61 -17.43 4.52
CA GLN A 94 3.57 -17.73 5.56
C GLN A 94 4.92 -18.10 4.94
N ILE A 95 5.97 -17.49 5.46
CA ILE A 95 7.34 -17.78 5.05
C ILE A 95 7.64 -19.22 5.47
N ARG A 96 7.80 -20.11 4.48
CA ARG A 96 8.02 -21.57 4.68
C ARG A 96 9.22 -21.90 5.56
N GLU A 97 10.22 -21.02 5.57
CA GLU A 97 11.37 -21.07 6.46
C GLU A 97 11.47 -19.77 7.25
N LYS A 98 10.95 -19.78 8.49
CA LYS A 98 11.27 -18.74 9.47
C LYS A 98 12.75 -18.85 9.85
N ASN A 99 13.62 -18.24 9.07
CA ASN A 99 15.01 -17.98 9.47
C ASN A 99 15.04 -16.75 10.38
N GLU A 100 14.29 -16.81 11.49
CA GLU A 100 14.22 -15.73 12.47
C GLU A 100 15.54 -15.68 13.24
N ARG A 101 16.51 -14.96 12.67
CA ARG A 101 17.74 -14.59 13.37
C ARG A 101 17.43 -13.38 14.22
N TYR A 102 17.47 -13.55 15.53
CA TYR A 102 17.36 -12.47 16.49
C TYR A 102 18.75 -11.99 16.90
N TYR A 103 18.88 -10.68 17.04
CA TYR A 103 20.05 -10.05 17.63
C TYR A 103 19.67 -9.57 19.03
N CYS A 104 20.49 -9.91 20.03
CA CYS A 104 20.42 -9.29 21.33
C CYS A 104 21.32 -8.05 21.30
N VAL A 105 20.76 -6.89 21.66
CA VAL A 105 21.48 -5.61 21.69
C VAL A 105 21.52 -5.14 23.14
N LEU A 106 22.72 -4.83 23.62
CA LEU A 106 22.94 -4.25 24.93
C LEU A 106 23.17 -2.75 24.76
N PHE A 107 22.41 -1.92 25.47
CA PHE A 107 22.52 -0.47 25.44
C PHE A 107 23.16 0.05 26.72
N ASN A 108 24.05 1.03 26.59
CA ASN A 108 24.61 1.73 27.74
C ASN A 108 23.57 2.64 28.39
N ASP A 109 23.59 2.75 29.72
CA ASP A 109 22.75 3.65 30.50
C ASP A 109 23.48 4.19 31.73
N GLU A 110 22.95 5.27 32.33
CA GLU A 110 23.55 5.92 33.51
C GLU A 110 23.11 5.31 34.86
N HIS A 111 22.28 4.25 34.84
CA HIS A 111 21.64 3.71 36.04
C HIS A 111 22.33 2.45 36.56
N HIS A 112 22.81 1.57 35.67
CA HIS A 112 23.42 0.30 36.07
C HIS A 112 24.94 0.43 36.23
N SER A 113 25.48 -0.15 37.31
CA SER A 113 26.92 -0.21 37.51
C SER A 113 27.56 -1.27 36.63
N TYR A 114 28.86 -1.09 36.33
CA TYR A 114 29.67 -2.07 35.59
C TYR A 114 29.54 -3.49 36.19
N ASP A 115 29.62 -3.63 37.52
CA ASP A 115 29.50 -4.93 38.19
C ASP A 115 28.14 -5.59 37.95
N HIS A 116 27.06 -4.79 37.90
CA HIS A 116 25.71 -5.30 37.64
C HIS A 116 25.56 -5.78 36.19
N VAL A 117 26.13 -5.04 35.24
CA VAL A 117 26.14 -5.40 33.82
C VAL A 117 26.97 -6.67 33.60
N ILE A 118 28.17 -6.74 34.19
CA ILE A 118 29.05 -7.91 34.13
C ILE A 118 28.33 -9.15 34.67
N TYR A 119 27.72 -9.06 35.85
CA TYR A 119 26.95 -10.15 36.44
C TYR A 119 25.80 -10.61 35.53
N SER A 120 25.07 -9.66 34.94
CA SER A 120 23.95 -9.95 34.04
C SER A 120 24.42 -10.64 32.76
N LEU A 121 25.54 -10.20 32.18
CA LEU A 121 26.16 -10.81 31.00
C LEU A 121 26.62 -12.24 31.25
N GLN A 122 27.32 -12.49 32.36
CA GLN A 122 27.74 -13.85 32.72
C GLN A 122 26.55 -14.79 32.89
N ARG A 123 25.43 -14.30 33.43
CA ARG A 123 24.21 -15.11 33.58
C ARG A 123 23.44 -15.34 32.29
N ALA A 124 23.41 -14.35 31.40
CA ALA A 124 22.63 -14.42 30.17
C ALA A 124 23.36 -15.19 29.05
N LEU A 125 24.70 -15.07 29.00
CA LEU A 125 25.53 -15.65 27.94
C LEU A 125 26.36 -16.86 28.40
N ASP A 126 26.37 -17.18 29.70
CA ASP A 126 27.20 -18.23 30.29
C ASP A 126 28.70 -18.04 29.99
N CYS A 127 29.17 -16.80 30.02
CA CYS A 127 30.54 -16.42 29.66
C CYS A 127 31.45 -16.17 30.88
N GLU A 128 32.77 -16.19 30.64
CA GLU A 128 33.76 -15.91 31.68
C GLU A 128 33.81 -14.42 32.06
N LEU A 129 34.32 -14.13 33.26
CA LEU A 129 34.40 -12.77 33.79
C LEU A 129 35.17 -11.82 32.85
N ALA A 130 36.26 -12.30 32.25
CA ALA A 130 37.07 -11.51 31.33
C ALA A 130 36.30 -11.14 30.05
N GLU A 131 35.45 -12.03 29.54
CA GLU A 131 34.63 -11.81 28.35
C GLU A 131 33.50 -10.82 28.66
N ALA A 132 32.80 -11.00 29.79
CA ALA A 132 31.78 -10.06 30.25
C ALA A 132 32.35 -8.65 30.47
N GLN A 133 33.54 -8.53 31.06
CA GLN A 133 34.24 -7.25 31.22
C GLN A 133 34.57 -6.59 29.87
N LEU A 134 34.98 -7.39 28.88
CA LEU A 134 35.26 -6.89 27.53
C LEU A 134 33.99 -6.35 26.87
N HIS A 135 32.87 -7.06 26.97
CA HIS A 135 31.58 -6.60 26.46
C HIS A 135 31.10 -5.32 27.16
N THR A 136 31.14 -5.26 28.49
CA THR A 136 30.77 -4.06 29.26
C THR A 136 31.63 -2.85 28.87
N THR A 137 32.94 -3.05 28.69
CA THR A 137 33.85 -1.95 28.27
C THR A 137 33.60 -1.53 26.82
N ALA A 138 33.14 -2.44 25.96
CA ALA A 138 32.85 -2.14 24.57
C ALA A 138 31.59 -1.29 24.44
N ILE A 139 30.52 -1.61 25.16
CA ILE A 139 29.26 -0.85 25.11
C ILE A 139 29.35 0.53 25.74
N ASP A 140 30.25 0.75 26.70
CA ASP A 140 30.44 2.06 27.33
C ASP A 140 31.17 3.05 26.42
N LYS A 141 31.83 2.56 25.37
CA LYS A 141 32.58 3.37 24.40
C LYS A 141 31.78 3.75 23.15
N GLU A 142 30.62 3.15 22.95
CA GLU A 142 29.67 3.52 21.88
C GLU A 142 28.75 4.65 22.32
#